data_AF-A0A9Q4L4X8-F1
#
_entry.id   AF-A0A9Q4L4X8-F1
#
_cell.length_a   1.000
_cell.length_b   1.000
_cell.length_c   1.000
_cell.angle_alpha   90.00
_cell.angle_beta   90.00
_cell.angle_gamma   90.00
#
_symmetry.space_group_name_H-M   'P 1'
#
loop_
_entity.id
_entity.type
_entity.pdbx_description
1 polymer ?
#
loop_
_entity_poly.entity_id
_entity_poly.type
_entity_poly.pdbx_seq_one_letter_code
_entity_poly.pdbx_strand_id
1 'polypeptide(L)'
;MSTDAQSPPREPSAYRPSLHFPERFNDRYEDDRPPRHLDDEIVRRCIEAGSVTEADPGTVWLRETFGGVTYRLVVDVGDREVITGYPISINTTAARRSGRWSTQQIADIREFIATDPRNNPR
;
A
#
# COMPACT_ATOMS: atom_id res chain seq x y z
N MET A 1 -14.47 -25.08 -15.68
CA MET A 1 -15.26 -24.22 -14.78
C MET A 1 -14.59 -22.87 -14.78
N SER A 2 -15.20 -21.87 -15.42
CA SER A 2 -14.67 -20.51 -15.42
C SER A 2 -14.91 -19.95 -14.03
N THR A 3 -13.86 -19.83 -13.22
CA THR A 3 -13.89 -18.99 -12.02
C THR A 3 -14.09 -17.57 -12.51
N ASP A 4 -15.31 -17.06 -12.41
CA ASP A 4 -15.57 -15.62 -12.50
C ASP A 4 -14.62 -14.95 -11.52
N ALA A 5 -13.59 -14.29 -12.04
CA ALA A 5 -12.72 -13.44 -11.26
C ALA A 5 -13.59 -12.27 -10.77
N GLN A 6 -14.29 -12.47 -9.65
CA GLN A 6 -15.07 -11.44 -9.01
C GLN A 6 -14.13 -10.28 -8.74
N SER A 7 -14.33 -9.19 -9.46
CA SER A 7 -13.55 -7.97 -9.27
C SER A 7 -13.62 -7.57 -7.78
N PRO A 8 -12.50 -7.20 -7.16
CA PRO A 8 -12.49 -6.83 -5.75
C PRO A 8 -13.46 -5.66 -5.52
N PRO A 9 -14.25 -5.67 -4.43
CA PRO A 9 -15.10 -4.55 -4.05
C PRO A 9 -14.33 -3.22 -4.10
N ARG A 10 -15.00 -2.19 -4.59
CA ARG A 10 -14.45 -0.83 -4.69
C ARG A 10 -14.94 0.10 -3.59
N GLU A 11 -15.60 -0.47 -2.58
CA GLU A 11 -16.09 0.24 -1.40
C GLU A 11 -15.17 -0.05 -0.21
N PRO A 12 -14.55 0.96 0.43
CA PRO A 12 -13.67 0.75 1.58
C PRO A 12 -14.34 0.02 2.75
N SER A 13 -15.64 0.26 2.97
CA SER A 13 -16.45 -0.38 4.02
C SER A 13 -16.59 -1.90 3.82
N ALA A 14 -16.33 -2.40 2.61
CA ALA A 14 -16.34 -3.83 2.31
C ALA A 14 -15.12 -4.56 2.88
N TYR A 15 -14.14 -3.85 3.44
CA TYR A 15 -12.92 -4.43 3.99
C TYR A 15 -12.72 -4.07 5.46
N ARG A 16 -12.09 -4.99 6.19
CA ARG A 16 -11.59 -4.76 7.53
C ARG A 16 -10.05 -4.82 7.56
N PRO A 17 -9.38 -4.09 8.44
CA PRO A 17 -7.96 -4.32 8.69
C PRO A 17 -7.74 -5.74 9.24
N SER A 18 -6.72 -6.45 8.75
CA SER A 18 -6.27 -7.69 9.40
C SER A 18 -5.79 -7.39 10.83
N LEU A 19 -5.72 -8.40 11.70
CA LEU A 19 -5.28 -8.25 13.09
C LEU A 19 -3.90 -7.58 13.22
N HIS A 20 -3.00 -7.83 12.29
CA HIS A 20 -1.66 -7.25 12.23
C HIS A 20 -1.58 -5.95 11.43
N PHE A 21 -2.68 -5.51 10.83
CA PHE A 21 -2.70 -4.28 10.05
C PHE A 21 -2.37 -3.05 10.90
N PRO A 22 -2.92 -2.85 12.13
CA PRO A 22 -2.54 -1.71 12.97
C PRO A 22 -1.06 -1.68 13.33
N GLU A 23 -0.43 -2.85 13.53
CA GLU A 23 1.02 -2.98 13.78
C GLU A 23 1.81 -2.56 12.53
N ARG A 24 1.31 -2.92 11.34
CA ARG A 24 1.86 -2.57 10.02
C ARG A 24 1.49 -1.16 9.53
N PHE A 25 0.50 -0.52 10.17
CA PHE A 25 -0.04 0.80 9.84
C PHE A 25 0.56 1.89 10.72
N ASN A 26 0.76 1.61 12.02
CA ASN A 26 1.35 2.53 12.98
C ASN A 26 2.84 2.31 13.24
N ASP A 27 3.53 1.55 12.38
CA ASP A 27 4.98 1.29 12.41
C ASP A 27 5.49 1.00 13.84
N ARG A 28 4.77 0.16 14.59
CA ARG A 28 5.02 -0.03 16.02
C ARG A 28 5.72 -1.36 16.31
N TYR A 29 6.99 -1.22 16.71
CA TYR A 29 7.78 -2.02 17.66
C TYR A 29 8.75 -3.12 17.19
N GLU A 30 8.70 -3.66 15.97
CA GLU A 30 9.61 -4.79 15.61
C GLU A 30 10.47 -4.63 14.35
N ASP A 31 10.30 -3.56 13.59
CA ASP A 31 11.08 -3.30 12.37
C ASP A 31 11.84 -1.98 12.56
N ASP A 32 13.18 -2.00 12.53
CA ASP A 32 14.06 -0.80 12.42
C ASP A 32 13.85 -0.07 11.07
N ARG A 33 12.66 -0.16 10.48
CA ARG A 33 12.35 0.36 9.15
C ARG A 33 11.78 1.78 9.25
N PRO A 34 12.08 2.62 8.26
CA PRO A 34 11.49 3.96 8.18
C PRO A 34 9.96 3.90 8.09
N PRO A 35 9.26 4.95 8.56
CA PRO A 35 7.80 4.99 8.50
C PRO A 35 7.25 4.90 7.07
N ARG A 36 6.10 4.24 6.91
CA ARG A 36 5.46 4.02 5.59
C ARG A 36 4.66 5.22 5.12
N HIS A 37 4.31 6.12 6.04
CA HIS A 37 3.42 7.27 5.80
C HIS A 37 2.11 6.87 5.11
N LEU A 38 1.54 5.74 5.55
CA LEU A 38 0.26 5.22 5.09
C LEU A 38 -0.86 5.91 5.89
N ASP A 39 -1.82 6.50 5.20
CA ASP A 39 -2.97 7.21 5.80
C ASP A 39 -4.30 6.72 5.21
N ASP A 40 -5.40 7.18 5.81
CA ASP A 40 -6.76 6.78 5.42
C ASP A 40 -7.10 7.16 3.98
N GLU A 41 -6.59 8.29 3.48
CA GLU A 41 -6.83 8.70 2.10
C GLU A 41 -6.19 7.73 1.12
N ILE A 42 -4.95 7.32 1.41
CA ILE A 42 -4.20 6.36 0.60
C ILE A 42 -4.94 5.02 0.58
N VAL A 43 -5.35 4.52 1.74
CA VAL A 43 -6.08 3.25 1.84
C VAL A 43 -7.37 3.33 1.01
N ARG A 44 -8.17 4.36 1.25
CA ARG A 44 -9.46 4.58 0.59
C ARG A 44 -9.31 4.65 -0.93
N ARG A 45 -8.37 5.45 -1.43
CA ARG A 45 -8.19 5.69 -2.88
C ARG A 45 -7.57 4.50 -3.60
N CYS A 46 -6.69 3.73 -2.95
CA CYS A 46 -6.25 2.45 -3.49
C CYS A 46 -7.45 1.51 -3.70
N ILE A 47 -8.38 1.43 -2.74
CA ILE A 47 -9.59 0.60 -2.88
C ILE A 47 -10.51 1.10 -3.99
N GLU A 48 -10.90 2.37 -3.95
CA GLU A 48 -11.90 2.96 -4.85
C GLU A 48 -11.42 3.06 -6.30
N ALA A 49 -10.20 3.55 -6.50
CA ALA A 49 -9.71 4.00 -7.81
C ALA A 49 -8.42 3.29 -8.25
N GLY A 50 -7.75 2.59 -7.35
CA GLY A 50 -6.47 1.95 -7.63
C GLY A 50 -6.56 0.87 -8.71
N SER A 51 -5.48 0.73 -9.45
CA SER A 51 -5.30 -0.38 -10.39
C SER A 51 -5.22 -1.72 -9.63
N VAL A 52 -5.84 -2.75 -10.19
CA VAL A 52 -5.86 -4.10 -9.60
C VAL A 52 -4.83 -4.96 -10.31
N THR A 53 -4.05 -5.70 -9.53
CA THR A 53 -3.17 -6.76 -10.04
C THR A 53 -3.37 -7.99 -9.17
N GLU A 54 -3.65 -9.14 -9.76
CA GLU A 54 -3.68 -10.41 -9.04
C GLU A 54 -2.24 -10.74 -8.59
N ALA A 55 -2.09 -11.09 -7.31
CA ALA A 55 -0.80 -11.42 -6.73
C ALA A 55 -0.65 -12.93 -6.56
N ASP A 56 -1.64 -13.53 -5.91
CA ASP A 56 -1.77 -14.95 -5.60
C ASP A 56 -3.28 -15.28 -5.60
N PRO A 57 -3.69 -16.56 -5.67
CA PRO A 57 -5.10 -16.93 -5.59
C PRO A 57 -5.78 -16.33 -4.36
N GLY A 58 -6.81 -15.50 -4.58
CA GLY A 58 -7.55 -14.82 -3.51
C GLY A 58 -6.93 -13.51 -3.00
N THR A 59 -5.68 -13.20 -3.37
CA THR A 59 -4.98 -11.98 -2.97
C THR A 59 -4.76 -11.03 -4.14
N VAL A 60 -5.12 -9.76 -3.95
CA VAL A 60 -4.92 -8.71 -4.96
C VAL A 60 -4.06 -7.58 -4.42
N TRP A 61 -3.36 -6.92 -5.34
CA TRP A 61 -2.70 -5.64 -5.12
C TRP A 61 -3.55 -4.52 -5.68
N LEU A 62 -3.84 -3.53 -4.83
CA LEU A 62 -4.50 -2.29 -5.24
C LEU A 62 -3.47 -1.16 -5.19
N ARG A 63 -3.26 -0.47 -6.32
CA ARG A 63 -2.18 0.52 -6.46
C ARG A 63 -2.67 1.86 -6.95
N GLU A 64 -2.24 2.93 -6.29
CA GLU A 64 -2.54 4.31 -6.65
C GLU A 64 -1.35 5.22 -6.33
N THR A 65 -1.25 6.35 -7.04
CA THR A 65 -0.18 7.34 -6.89
C THR A 65 -0.67 8.62 -6.24
N PHE A 66 0.01 9.03 -5.17
CA PHE A 66 -0.31 10.20 -4.36
C PHE A 66 0.88 11.14 -4.35
N GLY A 67 0.73 12.29 -5.01
CA GLY A 67 1.81 13.27 -5.10
C GLY A 67 3.15 12.62 -5.49
N GLY A 68 3.18 11.80 -6.54
CA GLY A 68 4.41 11.16 -7.01
C GLY A 68 4.90 9.94 -6.23
N VAL A 69 4.20 9.48 -5.18
CA VAL A 69 4.50 8.22 -4.47
C VAL A 69 3.44 7.19 -4.81
N THR A 70 3.83 6.03 -5.34
CA THR A 70 2.89 4.95 -5.61
C THR A 70 2.82 4.02 -4.40
N TYR A 71 1.62 3.83 -3.88
CA TYR A 71 1.32 2.89 -2.81
C TYR A 71 0.75 1.59 -3.36
N ARG A 72 0.95 0.53 -2.60
CA ARG A 72 0.31 -0.77 -2.78
C ARG A 72 -0.43 -1.13 -1.51
N LEU A 73 -1.70 -1.47 -1.63
CA LEU A 73 -2.41 -2.29 -0.65
C LEU A 73 -2.40 -3.75 -1.09
N VAL A 74 -2.25 -4.64 -0.12
CA VAL A 74 -2.43 -6.08 -0.31
C VAL A 74 -3.72 -6.46 0.40
N VAL A 75 -4.63 -7.08 -0.35
CA VAL A 75 -5.99 -7.37 0.09
C VAL A 75 -6.30 -8.84 -0.15
N ASP A 76 -6.80 -9.51 0.88
CA ASP A 76 -7.50 -10.78 0.72
C ASP A 76 -8.94 -10.51 0.32
N VAL A 77 -9.31 -10.92 -0.89
CA VAL A 77 -10.63 -10.65 -1.46
C VAL A 77 -11.69 -11.58 -0.86
N GLY A 78 -11.29 -12.81 -0.48
CA GLY A 78 -12.17 -13.81 0.10
C GLY A 78 -12.56 -13.45 1.53
N ASP A 79 -11.57 -13.15 2.36
CA ASP A 79 -11.76 -12.78 3.76
C ASP A 79 -12.15 -11.31 3.96
N ARG A 80 -12.13 -10.51 2.89
CA ARG A 80 -12.41 -9.07 2.91
C ARG A 80 -11.48 -8.32 3.86
N GLU A 81 -10.19 -8.63 3.79
CA GLU A 81 -9.18 -8.07 4.69
C GLU A 81 -8.12 -7.25 3.97
N VAL A 82 -7.80 -6.08 4.54
CA VAL A 82 -6.57 -5.36 4.19
C VAL A 82 -5.43 -5.95 5.01
N ILE A 83 -4.54 -6.69 4.35
CA ILE A 83 -3.42 -7.39 4.97
C ILE A 83 -2.29 -6.41 5.33
N THR A 84 -1.97 -5.49 4.41
CA THR A 84 -0.92 -4.49 4.59
C THR A 84 -1.00 -3.40 3.52
N GLY A 85 -0.34 -2.27 3.76
CA GLY A 85 -0.10 -1.22 2.78
C GLY A 85 1.30 -0.63 2.91
N TYR A 86 1.91 -0.23 1.80
CA TYR A 86 3.25 0.36 1.79
C TYR A 86 3.59 1.07 0.46
N PRO A 87 4.51 2.05 0.46
CA PRO A 87 5.00 2.67 -0.76
C PRO A 87 5.89 1.71 -1.55
N ILE A 88 5.76 1.70 -2.88
CA ILE A 88 6.53 0.82 -3.77
C ILE A 88 7.41 1.58 -4.76
N SER A 89 7.12 2.86 -5.00
CA SER A 89 7.96 3.72 -5.85
C SER A 89 7.74 5.20 -5.49
N ILE A 90 8.74 6.03 -5.81
CA ILE A 90 8.66 7.48 -5.62
C ILE A 90 9.35 8.23 -6.76
N ASN A 91 8.62 9.15 -7.40
CA ASN A 91 9.19 10.22 -8.20
C ASN A 91 9.45 11.42 -7.27
N THR A 92 10.70 11.56 -6.81
CA THR A 92 11.08 12.57 -5.80
C THR A 92 10.78 14.00 -6.26
N THR A 93 10.93 14.28 -7.56
CA THR A 93 10.63 15.61 -8.12
C THR A 93 9.13 15.91 -8.05
N ALA A 94 8.29 14.96 -8.47
CA ALA A 94 6.83 15.09 -8.36
C ALA A 94 6.38 15.17 -6.91
N ALA A 95 6.99 14.39 -6.01
CA ALA A 95 6.70 14.41 -4.58
C ALA A 95 6.95 15.77 -3.94
N ARG A 96 8.12 16.36 -4.19
CA ARG A 96 8.43 17.73 -3.72
C ARG A 96 7.47 18.77 -4.28
N ARG A 97 7.12 18.68 -5.57
CA ARG A 97 6.21 19.64 -6.22
C ARG A 97 4.76 19.51 -5.77
N SER A 98 4.35 18.32 -5.31
CA SER A 98 2.96 18.07 -4.90
C SER A 98 2.54 18.80 -3.62
N GLY A 99 3.51 19.17 -2.76
CA GLY A 99 3.23 19.74 -1.44
C GLY A 99 2.60 18.78 -0.42
N ARG A 100 2.23 17.55 -0.83
CA ARG A 100 1.68 16.52 0.07
C ARG A 100 2.70 16.04 1.09
N TRP A 101 3.95 15.91 0.64
CA TRP A 101 5.01 15.25 1.40
C TRP A 101 6.05 16.25 1.87
N SER A 102 6.34 16.22 3.18
CA SER A 102 7.49 16.94 3.72
C SER A 102 8.82 16.34 3.24
N THR A 103 9.90 17.11 3.35
CA THR A 103 11.26 16.62 3.03
C THR A 103 11.61 15.36 3.81
N GLN A 104 11.23 15.28 5.10
CA GLN A 104 11.48 14.11 5.93
C GLN A 104 10.69 12.90 5.44
N GLN A 105 9.39 13.05 5.16
CA GLN A 105 8.56 11.95 4.64
C GLN A 105 9.10 11.41 3.31
N ILE A 106 9.58 12.29 2.43
CA ILE A 106 10.23 11.87 1.18
C ILE A 106 11.50 11.06 1.46
N ALA A 107 12.29 11.43 2.46
CA ALA A 107 13.48 10.67 2.86
C ALA A 107 13.10 9.29 3.41
N ASP A 108 12.15 9.25 4.36
CA ASP A 108 11.66 8.01 4.97
C ASP A 108 11.11 7.05 3.92
N ILE A 109 10.27 7.54 2.99
CA ILE A 109 9.70 6.72 1.91
C ILE A 109 10.79 6.15 1.01
N ARG A 110 11.81 6.95 0.66
CA ARG A 110 12.93 6.49 -0.15
C ARG A 110 13.72 5.41 0.56
N GLU A 111 13.99 5.60 1.85
CA GLU A 111 14.73 4.65 2.66
C GLU A 111 13.91 3.35 2.85
N PHE A 112 12.61 3.45 3.09
CA PHE A 112 11.71 2.29 3.19
C PHE A 112 11.73 1.45 1.90
N ILE A 113 11.64 2.10 0.74
CA ILE A 113 11.67 1.44 -0.57
C ILE A 113 13.05 0.79 -0.83
N ALA A 114 14.14 1.48 -0.49
CA ALA A 114 15.50 1.00 -0.72
C ALA A 114 15.87 -0.19 0.18
N THR A 115 15.33 -0.22 1.40
CA THR A 115 15.58 -1.27 2.40
C THR A 115 14.55 -2.41 2.31
N ASP A 116 13.58 -2.33 1.39
CA ASP A 116 12.58 -3.36 1.26
C ASP A 116 13.22 -4.68 0.77
N PRO A 117 13.19 -5.76 1.58
CA PRO A 117 13.82 -7.01 1.20
C PRO A 117 13.20 -7.63 -0.05
N ARG A 118 11.99 -7.21 -0.45
CA ARG A 118 11.32 -7.67 -1.67
C ARG A 118 11.90 -7.03 -2.94
N ASN A 119 12.70 -5.96 -2.81
CA ASN A 119 13.38 -5.29 -3.92
C ASN A 119 14.82 -5.78 -4.15
N ASN A 120 15.40 -6.52 -3.18
CA ASN A 120 16.71 -7.18 -3.34
C ASN A 120 16.49 -8.69 -3.49
N PRO A 121 16.48 -9.24 -4.71
CA PRO A 121 16.61 -10.69 -4.87
C PRO A 121 17.99 -11.10 -4.35
N ARG A 122 18.01 -11.92 -3.30
CA ARG A 122 19.20 -12.73 -3.01
C ARG A 122 19.34 -13.82 -4.06
#